data_AF-A0A563W5G3-F1
#
_entry.id   AF-A0A563W5G3-F1
#
_cell.length_a   1.000
_cell.length_b   1.000
_cell.length_c   1.000
_cell.angle_alpha   90.00
_cell.angle_beta   90.00
_cell.angle_gamma   90.00
#
_symmetry.space_group_name_H-M   'P 1'
#
loop_
_entity.id
_entity.type
_entity.pdbx_description
1 polymer ?
#
loop_
_entity_poly.entity_id
_entity_poly.type
_entity_poly.pdbx_seq_one_letter_code
_entity_poly.pdbx_strand_id
1 'polypeptide(L)'
;MDFAKLNKLIASSTYSELGLRAKEYLQYQHSGDENQDLAKTTMYNCMVDFLQDLGMEQKQAEQYCDNSDNLTELAQYISSILG
;
A
#
# COMPACT_ATOMS: atom_id res chain seq x y z
N MET A 1 -1.85 12.49 -11.46
CA MET A 1 -2.48 11.82 -10.30
C MET A 1 -3.02 12.92 -9.39
N ASP A 2 -4.33 12.93 -9.12
CA ASP A 2 -4.99 14.00 -8.35
C ASP A 2 -5.03 13.63 -6.86
N PHE A 3 -4.19 14.28 -6.07
CA PHE A 3 -4.01 14.02 -4.64
C PHE A 3 -5.27 14.31 -3.81
N ALA A 4 -6.18 15.17 -4.29
CA ALA A 4 -7.43 15.46 -3.58
C ALA A 4 -8.42 14.29 -3.65
N LYS A 5 -8.40 13.51 -4.74
CA LYS A 5 -9.16 12.25 -4.84
C LYS A 5 -8.59 11.18 -3.90
N LEU A 6 -7.26 11.13 -3.76
CA LEU A 6 -6.59 10.22 -2.81
C LEU A 6 -7.06 10.45 -1.38
N ASN A 7 -7.05 11.70 -0.89
CA ASN A 7 -7.47 12.01 0.48
C ASN A 7 -8.92 11.61 0.78
N LYS A 8 -9.84 11.73 -0.19
CA LYS A 8 -11.24 11.33 -0.01
C LYS A 8 -11.44 9.82 0.02
N LEU A 9 -10.72 9.09 -0.83
CA LEU A 9 -10.75 7.62 -0.82
C LEU A 9 -10.18 7.10 0.49
N ILE A 10 -8.99 7.57 0.86
CA ILE A 10 -8.26 7.19 2.07
C ILE A 10 -9.07 7.46 3.36
N ALA A 11 -9.88 8.53 3.41
CA ALA A 11 -10.73 8.86 4.56
C ALA A 11 -12.02 8.00 4.68
N SER A 12 -12.34 7.16 3.69
CA SER A 12 -13.41 6.18 3.82
C SER A 12 -12.94 4.96 4.61
N SER A 13 -13.84 4.30 5.35
CA SER A 13 -13.52 3.11 6.17
C SER A 13 -12.81 2.01 5.38
N THR A 14 -13.00 1.99 4.06
CA THR A 14 -12.41 1.06 3.09
C THR A 14 -10.88 1.01 3.11
N TYR A 15 -10.18 2.10 3.44
CA TYR A 15 -8.70 2.12 3.46
C TYR A 15 -8.11 2.45 4.82
N SER A 16 -8.91 2.49 5.88
CA SER A 16 -8.39 2.57 7.25
C SER A 16 -7.45 1.40 7.55
N GLU A 17 -7.77 0.21 7.04
CA GLU A 17 -6.91 -0.97 7.10
C GLU A 17 -5.62 -0.82 6.27
N LEU A 18 -5.65 -0.04 5.18
CA LEU A 18 -4.48 0.21 4.33
C LEU A 18 -3.35 0.89 5.11
N GLY A 19 -3.69 1.85 5.98
CA GLY A 19 -2.74 2.51 6.86
C GLY A 19 -2.13 1.55 7.89
N LEU A 20 -2.93 0.62 8.42
CA LEU A 20 -2.45 -0.43 9.32
C LEU A 20 -1.49 -1.39 8.59
N ARG A 21 -1.86 -1.86 7.41
CA ARG A 21 -1.02 -2.77 6.61
C ARG A 21 0.28 -2.11 6.15
N ALA A 22 0.23 -0.82 5.83
CA ALA A 22 1.44 -0.04 5.53
C ALA A 22 2.38 0.05 6.75
N LYS A 23 1.83 0.29 7.96
CA LYS A 23 2.62 0.30 9.21
C LYS A 23 3.22 -1.08 9.51
N GLU A 24 2.44 -2.15 9.38
CA GLU A 24 2.92 -3.53 9.56
C GLU A 24 4.03 -3.89 8.57
N TYR A 25 3.85 -3.55 7.29
CA TYR A 25 4.87 -3.78 6.26
C TYR A 25 6.19 -3.10 6.61
N LEU A 26 6.15 -1.81 6.97
CA LEU A 26 7.34 -1.05 7.34
C LEU A 26 7.98 -1.58 8.63
N GLN A 27 7.17 -2.07 9.59
CA GLN A 27 7.66 -2.66 10.83
C GLN A 27 8.43 -3.97 10.59
N TYR A 28 7.93 -4.84 9.71
CA TYR A 28 8.53 -6.15 9.42
C TYR A 28 9.50 -6.15 8.24
N GLN A 29 9.76 -5.01 7.61
CA GLN A 29 10.62 -4.91 6.42
C GLN A 29 12.02 -5.50 6.61
N HIS A 30 12.51 -5.55 7.85
CA HIS A 30 13.85 -6.04 8.20
C HIS A 30 13.86 -7.22 9.16
N SER A 31 12.72 -7.89 9.41
CA SER A 31 12.64 -8.97 10.39
C SER A 31 13.24 -10.30 9.89
N GLY A 32 13.26 -10.54 8.57
CA GLY A 32 13.85 -11.76 7.99
C GLY A 32 13.08 -13.04 8.33
N ASP A 33 11.84 -12.91 8.79
CA ASP A 33 10.99 -13.99 9.27
C ASP A 33 9.68 -14.10 8.45
N GLU A 34 8.84 -15.08 8.79
CA GLU A 34 7.55 -15.28 8.13
C GLU A 34 6.62 -14.05 8.20
N ASN A 35 6.82 -13.18 9.20
CA ASN A 35 6.06 -11.93 9.31
C ASN A 35 6.44 -10.94 8.20
N GLN A 36 7.70 -10.92 7.78
CA GLN A 36 8.14 -10.09 6.65
C GLN A 36 7.42 -10.50 5.36
N ASP A 37 7.39 -11.80 5.05
CA ASP A 37 6.77 -12.30 3.83
C ASP A 37 5.25 -12.06 3.85
N LEU A 38 4.59 -12.35 4.97
CA LEU A 38 3.17 -12.12 5.14
C LEU A 38 2.81 -10.63 5.01
N ALA A 39 3.58 -9.74 5.63
CA ALA A 39 3.34 -8.31 5.58
C ALA A 39 3.57 -7.77 4.16
N LYS A 40 4.61 -8.25 3.46
CA LYS A 40 4.89 -7.89 2.06
C LYS A 40 3.77 -8.32 1.13
N THR A 41 3.31 -9.57 1.19
CA THR A 41 2.22 -10.06 0.34
C THR A 41 0.91 -9.33 0.62
N THR A 42 0.59 -9.12 1.90
CA THR A 42 -0.61 -8.39 2.29
C THR A 42 -0.57 -6.96 1.75
N MET A 43 0.55 -6.26 1.93
CA MET A 43 0.72 -4.89 1.46
C MET A 43 0.66 -4.78 -0.06
N TYR A 44 1.28 -5.73 -0.78
CA TYR A 44 1.22 -5.81 -2.23
C TYR A 44 -0.23 -5.88 -2.73
N ASN A 45 -1.02 -6.82 -2.22
CA ASN A 45 -2.40 -7.01 -2.63
C ASN A 45 -3.23 -5.74 -2.37
N CYS A 46 -3.09 -5.16 -1.17
CA CYS A 46 -3.81 -3.95 -0.82
C CYS A 46 -3.41 -2.75 -1.69
N MET A 47 -2.14 -2.62 -2.09
CA MET A 47 -1.72 -1.55 -3.02
C MET A 47 -2.21 -1.76 -4.44
N VAL A 48 -2.21 -3.00 -4.93
CA VAL A 48 -2.73 -3.32 -6.26
C VAL A 48 -4.21 -2.96 -6.34
N ASP A 49 -5.00 -3.30 -5.32
CA ASP A 49 -6.42 -2.92 -5.24
C ASP A 49 -6.60 -1.41 -5.16
N PHE A 50 -5.84 -0.73 -4.30
CA PHE A 50 -5.88 0.73 -4.17
C PHE A 50 -5.55 1.47 -5.46
N LEU A 51 -4.52 1.02 -6.20
CA LEU A 51 -4.14 1.62 -7.48
C LEU A 51 -5.21 1.37 -8.55
N GLN A 52 -5.86 0.21 -8.54
CA GLN A 52 -7.00 -0.08 -9.42
C GLN A 52 -8.20 0.83 -9.14
N ASP A 53 -8.50 1.09 -7.86
CA ASP A 53 -9.56 2.03 -7.47
C ASP A 53 -9.24 3.48 -7.89
N LEU A 54 -7.96 3.82 -8.04
CA LEU A 54 -7.50 5.08 -8.61
C LEU A 54 -7.55 5.12 -10.15
N GLY A 55 -7.94 4.02 -10.79
CA GLY A 55 -8.11 3.88 -12.24
C GLY A 55 -6.90 3.32 -12.97
N MET A 56 -5.91 2.75 -12.26
CA MET A 56 -4.81 2.03 -12.90
C MET A 56 -5.29 0.65 -13.37
N GLU A 57 -4.86 0.20 -14.54
CA GLU A 57 -5.14 -1.17 -14.97
C GLU A 57 -4.42 -2.18 -14.07
N GLN A 58 -5.05 -3.31 -13.76
CA GLN A 58 -4.51 -4.35 -12.89
C GLN A 58 -3.05 -4.70 -13.21
N LYS A 59 -2.74 -4.97 -14.48
CA LYS A 59 -1.39 -5.34 -14.92
C LYS A 59 -0.36 -4.23 -14.67
N GLN A 60 -0.76 -2.97 -14.79
CA GLN A 60 0.12 -1.84 -14.48
C GLN A 60 0.32 -1.69 -12.97
N ALA A 61 -0.74 -1.90 -12.18
CA ALA A 61 -0.67 -1.86 -10.72
C ALA A 61 0.25 -2.96 -10.17
N GLU A 62 0.10 -4.20 -10.65
CA GLU A 62 0.97 -5.32 -10.30
C GLU A 62 2.44 -5.03 -10.66
N GLN A 63 2.71 -4.57 -11.88
CA GLN A 63 4.07 -4.19 -12.30
C GLN A 63 4.66 -3.05 -11.47
N TYR A 64 3.83 -2.09 -11.06
CA TYR A 64 4.27 -1.00 -10.21
C TYR A 64 4.65 -1.50 -8.81
N CYS A 65 3.83 -2.38 -8.23
CA CYS A 65 4.02 -2.96 -6.90
C CYS A 65 5.09 -4.07 -6.83
N ASP A 66 5.43 -4.70 -7.96
CA ASP A 66 6.51 -5.68 -8.06
C ASP A 66 7.88 -5.06 -7.77
N ASN A 67 8.02 -3.75 -8.00
CA ASN A 67 9.17 -2.98 -7.55
C ASN A 67 9.05 -2.70 -6.04
N SER A 68 9.95 -3.29 -5.26
CA SER A 68 9.99 -3.13 -3.80
C SER A 68 10.14 -1.69 -3.33
N ASP A 69 10.84 -0.85 -4.09
CA ASP A 69 11.06 0.55 -3.74
C ASP A 69 9.76 1.32 -3.88
N ASN A 70 9.04 1.12 -5.00
CA ASN A 70 7.71 1.71 -5.21
C ASN A 70 6.71 1.28 -4.13
N LEU A 71 6.71 -0.01 -3.76
CA LEU A 71 5.84 -0.53 -2.71
C LEU A 71 6.16 0.10 -1.35
N THR A 72 7.46 0.32 -1.06
CA THR A 72 7.92 0.98 0.16
C THR A 72 7.55 2.46 0.19
N GLU A 73 7.72 3.17 -0.92
CA GLU A 73 7.34 4.58 -1.04
C GLU A 73 5.83 4.77 -0.84
N LEU A 74 5.00 3.92 -1.45
CA LEU A 74 3.55 3.92 -1.23
C LEU A 74 3.19 3.65 0.23
N ALA A 75 3.86 2.66 0.85
CA ALA A 75 3.67 2.36 2.27
C ALA A 75 3.95 3.57 3.16
N GLN A 76 5.08 4.24 2.92
CA GLN A 76 5.46 5.44 3.67
C GLN A 76 4.46 6.58 3.46
N TYR A 77 4.05 6.82 2.22
CA TYR A 77 3.10 7.86 1.88
C TYR A 77 1.76 7.65 2.59
N ILE A 78 1.21 6.43 2.51
CA ILE A 78 -0.09 6.10 3.10
C ILE A 78 -0.01 6.10 4.63
N SER A 79 1.07 5.57 5.21
CA SER A 79 1.33 5.63 6.65
C SER A 79 1.42 7.08 7.16
N SER A 80 1.92 8.01 6.34
CA SER A 80 2.02 9.43 6.70
C SER A 80 0.68 10.19 6.68
N ILE A 81 -0.29 9.74 5.86
CA ILE A 81 -1.60 10.36 5.72
C ILE A 81 -2.62 9.78 6.69
N LEU A 82 -2.59 8.46 6.86
CA LEU A 82 -3.42 7.72 7.82
C LEU A 82 -2.75 7.59 9.20
N GLY A 83 -1.71 8.40 9.41
CA GLY A 83 -0.82 8.43 10.57
C GLY A 83 -1.53 8.76 11.86
#